data_AF-A0A918GHV2-F1
#
_entry.id   AF-A0A918GHV2-F1
#
_cell.length_a   1.000
_cell.length_b   1.000
_cell.length_c   1.000
_cell.angle_alpha   90.00
_cell.angle_beta   90.00
_cell.angle_gamma   90.00
#
_symmetry.space_group_name_H-M   'P 1'
#
loop_
_entity.id
_entity.type
_entity.pdbx_description
1 polymer ?
#
loop_
_entity_poly.entity_id
_entity_poly.type
_entity_poly.pdbx_seq_one_letter_code
_entity_poly.pdbx_strand_id
1 'polypeptide(L)'
;MHVFVCHAAPDRDAAARLRADLAQIGRQVALDRGEPNGPQWWDTVLSRIRRCAVFVFVVSPDSVRSPGCLAELRYAAALGKPLAAVRLGAAKFPAELADAAVIDAGGSTAERIPRLRATIDAFPPPGSLPQPLPPEPPVPYLEVYRSRLDQPVLDQTTQLSIMTDLRSRLLDPKQRAGAWSLLVGLRRRPDVAPPVAATLENILAPGWQPDPERRVERRYWDGQAWTTLVRHDGREFNERRTPPPETTWEADTPAPAAHRRASAPRTTPRRKTRWVLVGLAVAVTAAGGAVAALVLPGVTAADDDPVKAARTFVDAVNTEDVADLRAVTCERVRGQAADVFVDLGPLTLEQVNESTDPVTFTVVTTNVVGGELEQRVFPLIRESGEWRVCAP
;
A
#
# COMPACT_ATOMS: atom_id res chain seq x y z
N MET A 1 -3.30 9.14 -33.79
CA MET A 1 -2.83 7.87 -33.20
C MET A 1 -1.94 8.16 -32.00
N HIS A 2 -2.23 7.55 -30.85
CA HIS A 2 -1.44 7.72 -29.62
C HIS A 2 -0.33 6.67 -29.56
N VAL A 3 0.90 7.11 -29.32
CA VAL A 3 2.05 6.25 -29.10
C VAL A 3 2.54 6.45 -27.67
N PHE A 4 2.74 5.36 -26.96
CA PHE A 4 3.38 5.39 -25.64
C PHE A 4 4.83 4.94 -25.79
N VAL A 5 5.77 5.72 -25.28
CA VAL A 5 7.21 5.41 -25.32
C VAL A 5 7.70 5.18 -23.90
N CYS A 6 8.04 3.93 -23.61
CA CYS A 6 8.67 3.48 -22.37
C CYS A 6 10.20 3.60 -22.51
N HIS A 7 10.85 4.33 -21.59
CA HIS A 7 12.30 4.48 -21.56
C HIS A 7 12.83 4.59 -20.13
N ALA A 8 14.11 4.30 -19.91
CA ALA A 8 14.74 4.55 -18.60
C ALA A 8 15.16 6.01 -18.45
N ALA A 9 15.32 6.49 -17.22
CA ALA A 9 15.75 7.85 -16.92
C ALA A 9 17.04 8.30 -17.66
N PRO A 10 18.10 7.47 -17.80
CA PRO A 10 19.28 7.84 -18.59
C PRO A 10 19.00 8.03 -20.09
N ASP A 11 17.94 7.42 -20.63
CA ASP A 11 17.61 7.44 -22.05
C ASP A 11 16.77 8.66 -22.47
N ARG A 12 16.53 9.62 -21.55
CA ARG A 12 15.63 10.76 -21.74
C ARG A 12 15.87 11.54 -23.02
N ASP A 13 17.13 11.82 -23.36
CA ASP A 13 17.45 12.60 -24.56
C ASP A 13 17.14 11.82 -25.84
N ALA A 14 17.37 10.51 -25.84
CA ALA A 14 17.01 9.65 -26.97
C ALA A 14 15.50 9.54 -27.12
N ALA A 15 14.76 9.35 -26.01
CA ALA A 15 13.30 9.32 -26.03
C ALA A 15 12.69 10.67 -26.45
N ALA A 16 13.29 11.80 -26.06
CA ALA A 16 12.87 13.12 -26.50
C ALA A 16 13.07 13.33 -28.00
N ARG A 17 14.18 12.85 -28.57
CA ARG A 17 14.42 12.84 -30.03
C ARG A 17 13.40 11.95 -30.75
N LEU A 18 13.15 10.74 -30.25
CA LEU A 18 12.16 9.83 -30.81
C LEU A 18 10.74 10.45 -30.78
N ARG A 19 10.37 11.12 -29.70
CA ARG A 19 9.11 11.88 -29.61
C ARG A 19 9.03 12.94 -30.71
N ALA A 20 10.10 13.70 -30.92
CA ALA A 20 10.13 14.74 -31.94
C ALA A 20 9.98 14.14 -33.35
N ASP A 21 10.67 13.04 -33.64
CA ASP A 21 10.58 12.34 -34.93
C ASP A 21 9.17 11.77 -35.17
N LEU A 22 8.56 11.15 -34.15
CA LEU A 22 7.18 10.64 -34.22
C LEU A 22 6.13 11.76 -34.34
N ALA A 23 6.36 12.91 -33.73
CA ALA A 23 5.49 14.08 -33.86
C ALA A 23 5.50 14.65 -35.28
N GLN A 24 6.65 14.65 -35.97
CA GLN A 24 6.76 15.09 -37.37
C GLN A 24 5.93 14.24 -38.34
N ILE A 25 5.62 12.99 -37.96
CA ILE A 25 4.76 12.10 -38.75
C ILE A 25 3.32 12.03 -38.19
N GLY A 26 2.91 13.03 -37.40
CA GLY A 26 1.53 13.23 -36.94
C GLY A 26 1.10 12.35 -35.77
N ARG A 27 2.03 11.76 -35.00
CA ARG A 27 1.68 10.93 -33.83
C ARG A 27 1.63 11.75 -32.56
N GLN A 28 0.68 11.41 -31.69
CA GLN A 28 0.58 11.99 -30.35
C GLN A 28 1.34 11.08 -29.39
N VAL A 29 2.44 11.58 -28.82
CA VAL A 29 3.37 10.73 -28.07
C VAL A 29 3.32 11.05 -26.58
N ALA A 30 3.06 10.03 -25.76
CA ALA A 30 3.29 10.06 -24.33
C ALA A 30 4.66 9.45 -24.03
N LEU A 31 5.50 10.17 -23.31
CA LEU A 31 6.76 9.64 -22.75
C LEU A 31 6.51 9.22 -21.32
N ASP A 32 7.03 8.05 -20.96
CA ASP A 32 7.18 7.64 -19.58
C ASP A 32 8.65 7.60 -19.16
N ARG A 33 8.95 8.22 -18.02
CA ARG A 33 10.31 8.44 -17.53
C ARG A 33 10.79 7.34 -16.57
N GLY A 34 9.93 6.39 -16.21
CA GLY A 34 10.16 5.41 -15.14
C GLY A 34 10.28 6.03 -13.74
N GLU A 35 9.98 7.32 -13.59
CA GLU A 35 10.20 8.10 -12.36
C GLU A 35 8.86 8.62 -11.78
N PRO A 36 8.59 8.42 -10.48
CA PRO A 36 7.35 8.86 -9.85
C PRO A 36 7.17 10.38 -9.93
N ASN A 37 6.02 10.82 -10.43
CA ASN A 37 5.62 12.23 -10.45
C ASN A 37 4.31 12.42 -9.69
N GLY A 38 4.33 12.11 -8.39
CA GLY A 38 3.19 12.26 -7.48
C GLY A 38 2.41 10.97 -7.20
N PRO A 39 1.38 11.03 -6.34
CA PRO A 39 0.70 9.85 -5.79
C PRO A 39 -0.15 9.08 -6.82
N GLN A 40 -0.56 9.73 -7.91
CA GLN A 40 -1.40 9.11 -8.96
C GLN A 40 -0.63 8.80 -10.24
N TRP A 41 0.70 8.87 -10.19
CA TRP A 41 1.53 8.75 -11.38
C TRP A 41 1.32 7.39 -12.06
N TRP A 42 1.25 6.30 -11.28
CA TRP A 42 1.21 4.95 -11.84
C TRP A 42 -0.11 4.68 -12.56
N ASP A 43 -1.24 5.04 -11.96
CA ASP A 43 -2.54 4.98 -12.62
C ASP A 43 -2.57 5.80 -13.92
N THR A 44 -1.87 6.94 -13.93
CA THR A 44 -1.73 7.78 -15.13
C THR A 44 -0.92 7.06 -16.21
N VAL A 45 0.15 6.37 -15.84
CA VAL A 45 0.95 5.52 -16.73
C VAL A 45 0.10 4.38 -17.29
N LEU A 46 -0.53 3.58 -16.42
CA LEU A 46 -1.38 2.45 -16.83
C LEU A 46 -2.55 2.90 -17.73
N SER A 47 -3.17 4.05 -17.41
CA SER A 47 -4.22 4.66 -18.23
C SER A 47 -3.71 5.06 -19.62
N ARG A 48 -2.49 5.62 -19.71
CA ARG A 48 -1.87 5.95 -21.00
C ARG A 48 -1.52 4.70 -21.81
N ILE A 49 -1.05 3.63 -21.16
CA ILE A 49 -0.80 2.33 -21.81
C ILE A 49 -2.11 1.75 -22.36
N ARG A 50 -3.19 1.75 -21.57
CA ARG A 50 -4.53 1.30 -22.03
C ARG A 50 -5.02 2.07 -23.25
N ARG A 51 -4.76 3.38 -23.30
CA ARG A 51 -5.21 4.26 -24.39
C ARG A 51 -4.25 4.33 -25.59
N CYS A 52 -3.03 3.80 -25.49
CA CYS A 52 -2.10 3.85 -26.60
C CYS A 52 -2.54 2.89 -27.72
N ALA A 53 -2.24 3.29 -28.95
CA ALA A 53 -2.44 2.47 -30.13
C ALA A 53 -1.22 1.58 -30.41
N VAL A 54 -0.02 2.10 -30.13
CA VAL A 54 1.26 1.38 -30.20
C VAL A 54 2.06 1.68 -28.94
N PHE A 55 2.68 0.63 -28.40
CA PHE A 55 3.63 0.73 -27.30
C PHE A 55 5.06 0.57 -27.85
N VAL A 56 5.90 1.57 -27.62
CA VAL A 56 7.30 1.59 -28.03
C VAL A 56 8.17 1.40 -26.81
N PHE A 57 9.02 0.39 -26.81
CA PHE A 57 10.01 0.15 -25.76
C PHE A 57 11.40 0.56 -26.26
N VAL A 58 12.05 1.51 -25.59
CA VAL A 58 13.45 1.84 -25.85
C VAL A 58 14.31 0.75 -25.21
N VAL A 59 15.00 -0.05 -26.02
CA VAL A 59 15.85 -1.15 -25.56
C VAL A 59 17.27 -0.62 -25.30
N SER A 60 17.64 -0.51 -24.04
CA SER A 60 18.92 -0.03 -23.51
C SER A 60 19.34 -0.89 -22.30
N PRO A 61 20.61 -0.88 -21.86
CA PRO A 61 21.02 -1.59 -20.65
C PRO A 61 20.21 -1.20 -19.41
N ASP A 62 19.75 0.05 -19.32
CA ASP A 62 19.03 0.54 -18.13
C ASP A 62 17.54 0.22 -18.18
N SER A 63 16.90 0.34 -19.34
CA SER A 63 15.48 -0.02 -19.51
C SER A 63 15.22 -1.51 -19.27
N VAL A 64 16.11 -2.39 -19.72
CA VAL A 64 15.96 -3.85 -19.53
C VAL A 64 16.23 -4.30 -18.09
N ARG A 65 16.83 -3.44 -17.26
CA ARG A 65 17.03 -3.67 -15.82
C ARG A 65 16.04 -2.90 -14.95
N SER A 66 15.27 -1.98 -15.52
CA SER A 66 14.32 -1.14 -14.81
C SER A 66 13.03 -1.91 -14.50
N PRO A 67 12.68 -2.13 -13.21
CA PRO A 67 11.43 -2.79 -12.85
C PRO A 67 10.20 -2.07 -13.42
N GLY A 68 10.25 -0.74 -13.52
CA GLY A 68 9.15 0.05 -14.08
C GLY A 68 8.96 -0.17 -15.56
N CYS A 69 10.04 -0.06 -16.34
CA CYS A 69 9.98 -0.30 -17.76
C CYS A 69 9.50 -1.72 -18.07
N LEU A 70 10.01 -2.73 -17.34
CA LEU A 70 9.59 -4.11 -17.52
C LEU A 70 8.13 -4.35 -17.12
N ALA A 71 7.65 -3.70 -16.04
CA ALA A 71 6.24 -3.78 -15.63
C ALA A 71 5.31 -3.17 -16.69
N GLU A 72 5.67 -2.03 -17.27
CA GLU A 72 4.93 -1.39 -18.36
C GLU A 72 4.90 -2.26 -19.62
N LEU A 73 6.05 -2.81 -20.01
CA LEU A 73 6.18 -3.68 -21.18
C LEU A 73 5.31 -4.94 -21.04
N ARG A 74 5.40 -5.62 -19.89
CA ARG A 74 4.57 -6.81 -19.60
C ARG A 74 3.09 -6.47 -19.60
N TYR A 75 2.72 -5.32 -19.03
CA TYR A 75 1.34 -4.90 -19.01
C TYR A 75 0.81 -4.57 -20.41
N ALA A 76 1.61 -3.89 -21.24
CA ALA A 76 1.27 -3.62 -22.64
C ALA A 76 1.11 -4.92 -23.45
N ALA A 77 2.01 -5.89 -23.24
CA ALA A 77 1.93 -7.21 -23.86
C ALA A 77 0.66 -7.96 -23.41
N ALA A 78 0.35 -7.97 -22.12
CA ALA A 78 -0.87 -8.61 -21.57
C ALA A 78 -2.17 -7.95 -22.07
N LEU A 79 -2.13 -6.65 -22.40
CA LEU A 79 -3.24 -5.93 -23.03
C LEU A 79 -3.35 -6.19 -24.55
N GLY A 80 -2.43 -6.98 -25.14
CA GLY A 80 -2.39 -7.23 -26.58
C GLY A 80 -2.02 -5.99 -27.41
N LYS A 81 -1.25 -5.06 -26.84
CA LYS A 81 -0.82 -3.87 -27.57
C LYS A 81 0.19 -4.23 -28.66
N PRO A 82 0.10 -3.63 -29.87
CA PRO A 82 1.18 -3.71 -30.84
C PRO A 82 2.48 -3.12 -30.23
N LEU A 83 3.56 -3.91 -30.27
CA LEU A 83 4.84 -3.58 -29.66
C LEU A 83 5.89 -3.24 -30.73
N ALA A 84 6.62 -2.14 -30.51
CA ALA A 84 7.81 -1.79 -31.25
C ALA A 84 9.00 -1.63 -30.31
N ALA A 85 10.18 -2.06 -30.77
CA ALA A 85 11.42 -1.95 -30.03
C ALA A 85 12.34 -0.93 -30.70
N VAL A 86 12.81 0.08 -29.94
CA VAL A 86 13.80 1.05 -30.41
C VAL A 86 15.14 0.73 -29.77
N ARG A 87 16.10 0.23 -30.55
CA ARG A 87 17.42 -0.19 -30.04
C ARG A 87 18.31 1.02 -29.76
N LEU A 88 18.69 1.18 -28.49
CA LEU A 88 19.62 2.17 -27.98
C LEU A 88 20.81 1.46 -27.31
N GLY A 89 21.73 0.98 -28.14
CA GLY A 89 22.93 0.26 -27.70
C GLY A 89 22.77 -1.26 -27.62
N ALA A 90 23.76 -1.91 -27.00
CA ALA A 90 23.82 -3.36 -26.85
C ALA A 90 23.10 -3.80 -25.57
N ALA A 91 21.89 -4.34 -25.71
CA ALA A 91 21.15 -4.97 -24.63
C ALA A 91 20.39 -6.19 -25.15
N LYS A 92 20.19 -7.18 -24.27
CA LYS A 92 19.37 -8.35 -24.57
C LYS A 92 17.90 -7.94 -24.60
N PHE A 93 17.17 -8.41 -25.61
CA PHE A 93 15.75 -8.12 -25.74
C PHE A 93 14.95 -8.89 -24.67
N PRO A 94 14.04 -8.21 -23.95
CA PRO A 94 13.01 -8.87 -23.16
C PRO A 94 12.18 -9.84 -24.02
N ALA A 95 11.70 -10.92 -23.40
CA ALA A 95 10.97 -11.98 -24.11
C ALA A 95 9.67 -11.46 -24.75
N GLU A 96 9.06 -10.46 -24.13
CA GLU A 96 7.86 -9.78 -24.59
C GLU A 96 8.05 -9.08 -25.95
N LEU A 97 9.30 -8.81 -26.35
CA LEU A 97 9.64 -8.17 -27.63
C LEU A 97 10.12 -9.16 -28.71
N ALA A 98 9.96 -10.47 -28.52
CA ALA A 98 10.44 -11.49 -29.46
C ALA A 98 9.94 -11.26 -30.91
N ASP A 99 8.66 -10.90 -31.05
CA ASP A 99 8.01 -10.64 -32.35
C ASP A 99 7.83 -9.14 -32.65
N ALA A 100 8.43 -8.26 -31.84
CA ALA A 100 8.26 -6.83 -31.99
C ALA A 100 9.03 -6.28 -33.19
N ALA A 101 8.45 -5.28 -33.87
CA ALA A 101 9.17 -4.58 -34.93
C ALA A 101 10.36 -3.81 -34.34
N VAL A 102 11.57 -4.05 -34.86
CA VAL A 102 12.80 -3.45 -34.33
C VAL A 102 13.25 -2.27 -35.19
N ILE A 103 13.54 -1.15 -34.52
CA ILE A 103 13.98 0.11 -35.13
C ILE A 103 15.29 0.53 -34.47
N ASP A 104 16.35 0.73 -35.24
CA ASP A 104 17.58 1.31 -34.70
C ASP A 104 17.40 2.80 -34.40
N ALA A 105 17.83 3.24 -33.21
CA ALA A 105 17.78 4.66 -32.83
C ALA A 105 18.89 5.51 -33.49
N GLY A 106 19.85 4.88 -34.17
CA GLY A 106 20.96 5.56 -34.85
C GLY A 106 20.58 6.22 -36.18
N GLY A 107 21.54 6.87 -36.83
CA GLY A 107 21.37 7.53 -38.12
C GLY A 107 20.92 8.99 -38.01
N SER A 108 20.82 9.66 -39.15
CA SER A 108 20.31 11.04 -39.25
C SER A 108 18.78 11.08 -39.12
N THR A 109 18.22 12.25 -38.79
CA THR A 109 16.76 12.43 -38.74
C THR A 109 16.08 12.11 -40.09
N ALA A 110 16.76 12.42 -41.20
CA ALA A 110 16.27 12.14 -42.55
C ALA A 110 16.12 10.64 -42.84
N GLU A 111 16.95 9.79 -42.21
CA GLU A 111 16.88 8.34 -42.34
C GLU A 111 15.91 7.71 -41.32
N ARG A 112 15.87 8.23 -40.08
CA ARG A 112 15.02 7.69 -39.02
C ARG A 112 13.53 7.91 -39.28
N ILE A 113 13.13 9.09 -39.73
CA ILE A 113 11.71 9.45 -39.90
C ILE A 113 10.97 8.51 -40.87
N PRO A 114 11.50 8.22 -42.08
CA PRO A 114 10.85 7.27 -42.99
C PRO A 114 10.72 5.87 -42.40
N ARG A 115 11.74 5.38 -41.68
CA ARG A 115 11.72 4.06 -41.02
C ARG A 115 10.69 4.00 -39.90
N LEU A 116 10.61 5.04 -39.07
CA LEU A 116 9.59 5.17 -38.03
C LEU A 116 8.19 5.20 -38.64
N ARG A 117 7.98 5.98 -39.70
CA ARG A 117 6.68 6.04 -40.39
C ARG A 117 6.27 4.68 -40.93
N ALA A 118 7.15 4.03 -41.71
CA ALA A 118 6.88 2.73 -42.29
C ALA A 118 6.54 1.68 -41.22
N THR A 119 7.28 1.68 -40.10
CA THR A 119 7.03 0.73 -39.01
C THR A 119 5.70 1.01 -38.30
N ILE A 120 5.43 2.28 -37.96
CA ILE A 120 4.22 2.65 -37.21
C ILE A 120 2.95 2.46 -38.05
N ASP A 121 3.01 2.76 -39.35
CA ASP A 121 1.88 2.62 -40.27
C ASP A 121 1.61 1.16 -40.67
N ALA A 122 2.58 0.26 -40.47
CA ALA A 122 2.40 -1.18 -40.71
C ALA A 122 1.62 -1.88 -39.57
N PHE A 123 1.50 -1.26 -38.40
CA PHE A 123 0.73 -1.87 -37.31
C PHE A 123 -0.76 -1.89 -37.62
N PRO A 124 -1.48 -2.97 -37.27
CA PRO A 124 -2.91 -3.00 -37.38
C PRO A 124 -3.53 -1.92 -36.47
N PRO A 125 -4.76 -1.46 -36.80
CA PRO A 125 -5.49 -0.58 -35.90
C PRO A 125 -5.63 -1.25 -34.51
N PRO A 126 -5.57 -0.46 -33.42
CA PRO A 126 -5.59 -1.02 -32.08
C PRO A 126 -6.90 -1.78 -31.84
N GLY A 127 -6.77 -3.04 -31.41
CA GLY A 127 -7.91 -3.86 -30.99
C GLY A 127 -8.56 -3.35 -29.71
N SER A 128 -9.75 -3.87 -29.40
CA SER A 128 -10.42 -3.64 -28.12
C SER A 128 -9.61 -4.23 -26.97
N LEU A 129 -9.65 -3.58 -25.80
CA LEU A 129 -9.01 -4.11 -24.60
C LEU A 129 -9.66 -5.44 -24.18
N PRO A 130 -8.88 -6.39 -23.62
CA PRO A 130 -9.42 -7.64 -23.09
C PRO A 130 -10.43 -7.38 -21.96
N GLN A 131 -11.41 -8.28 -21.83
CA GLN A 131 -12.37 -8.30 -20.74
C GLN A 131 -12.34 -9.68 -20.05
N PRO A 132 -12.04 -9.75 -18.73
CA PRO A 132 -11.64 -8.64 -17.87
C PRO A 132 -10.26 -8.08 -18.24
N LEU A 133 -9.94 -6.87 -17.75
CA LEU A 133 -8.58 -6.32 -17.88
C LEU A 133 -7.59 -7.22 -17.13
N PRO A 134 -6.35 -7.38 -17.63
CA PRO A 134 -5.29 -8.04 -16.89
C PRO A 134 -5.02 -7.29 -15.57
N PRO A 135 -4.58 -8.01 -14.52
CA PRO A 135 -4.29 -7.40 -13.23
C PRO A 135 -3.27 -6.27 -13.37
N GLU A 136 -3.53 -5.16 -12.67
CA GLU A 136 -2.62 -4.02 -12.70
C GLU A 136 -1.28 -4.39 -12.05
N PRO A 137 -0.14 -4.10 -12.71
CA PRO A 137 1.16 -4.36 -12.11
C PRO A 137 1.35 -3.50 -10.85
N PRO A 138 2.07 -4.03 -9.84
CA PRO A 138 2.37 -3.27 -8.64
C PRO A 138 3.24 -2.05 -8.98
N VAL A 139 3.23 -1.06 -8.09
CA VAL A 139 3.98 0.17 -8.34
C VAL A 139 5.49 -0.12 -8.36
N PRO A 140 6.24 0.20 -9.45
CA PRO A 140 7.56 -0.38 -9.68
C PRO A 140 8.66 -0.05 -8.66
N TYR A 141 8.61 1.10 -8.00
CA TYR A 141 9.63 1.44 -6.99
C TYR A 141 9.43 0.68 -5.68
N LEU A 142 8.23 0.14 -5.42
CA LEU A 142 8.04 -0.79 -4.30
C LEU A 142 8.78 -2.11 -4.56
N GLU A 143 8.93 -2.50 -5.82
CA GLU A 143 9.67 -3.69 -6.23
C GLU A 143 11.16 -3.58 -5.89
N VAL A 144 11.74 -2.36 -5.96
CA VAL A 144 13.13 -2.14 -5.53
C VAL A 144 13.32 -2.51 -4.06
N TYR A 145 12.36 -2.18 -3.20
CA TYR A 145 12.41 -2.57 -1.79
C TYR A 145 12.20 -4.07 -1.63
N ARG A 146 11.28 -4.69 -2.39
CA ARG A 146 11.09 -6.15 -2.40
C ARG A 146 12.39 -6.87 -2.75
N SER A 147 13.01 -6.53 -3.88
CA SER A 147 14.28 -7.14 -4.31
C SER A 147 15.42 -6.91 -3.33
N ARG A 148 15.44 -5.77 -2.61
CA ARG A 148 16.43 -5.54 -1.52
C ARG A 148 16.14 -6.44 -0.32
N LEU A 149 14.87 -6.60 0.06
CA LEU A 149 14.46 -7.50 1.14
C LEU A 149 14.64 -8.98 0.80
N ASP A 150 14.81 -9.34 -0.47
CA ASP A 150 15.13 -10.71 -0.89
C ASP A 150 16.65 -11.02 -0.79
N GLN A 151 17.49 -10.02 -0.51
CA GLN A 151 18.93 -10.24 -0.35
C GLN A 151 19.22 -11.09 0.91
N PRO A 152 20.19 -12.02 0.88
CA PRO A 152 20.42 -12.94 1.98
C PRO A 152 20.86 -12.23 3.27
N VAL A 153 21.60 -11.12 3.14
CA VAL A 153 22.07 -10.29 4.27
C VAL A 153 21.82 -8.84 3.91
N LEU A 154 21.32 -8.08 4.88
CA LEU A 154 21.02 -6.66 4.74
C LEU A 154 21.64 -5.90 5.91
N ASP A 155 22.57 -4.98 5.65
CA ASP A 155 23.22 -4.23 6.72
C ASP A 155 22.27 -3.21 7.40
N GLN A 156 22.61 -2.77 8.61
CA GLN A 156 21.79 -1.84 9.40
C GLN A 156 21.51 -0.51 8.69
N THR A 157 22.47 0.04 7.95
CA THR A 157 22.31 1.32 7.23
C THR A 157 21.26 1.17 6.14
N THR A 158 21.33 0.06 5.40
CA THR A 158 20.37 -0.29 4.36
C THR A 158 18.99 -0.54 4.96
N GLN A 159 18.88 -1.29 6.06
CA GLN A 159 17.62 -1.52 6.77
C GLN A 159 16.96 -0.21 7.21
N LEU A 160 17.72 0.71 7.82
CA LEU A 160 17.23 2.04 8.24
C LEU A 160 16.73 2.87 7.05
N SER A 161 17.46 2.85 5.93
CA SER A 161 17.05 3.54 4.70
C SER A 161 15.74 2.98 4.16
N ILE A 162 15.61 1.66 4.06
CA ILE A 162 14.37 1.00 3.60
C ILE A 162 13.20 1.36 4.53
N MET A 163 13.38 1.21 5.84
CA MET A 163 12.33 1.52 6.82
C MET A 163 11.87 2.99 6.72
N THR A 164 12.81 3.93 6.65
CA THR A 164 12.53 5.37 6.57
C THR A 164 11.76 5.70 5.28
N ASP A 165 12.22 5.14 4.16
CA ASP A 165 11.60 5.31 2.86
C ASP A 165 10.17 4.75 2.83
N LEU A 166 9.95 3.54 3.34
CA LEU A 166 8.63 2.91 3.37
C LEU A 166 7.69 3.65 4.33
N ARG A 167 8.19 4.14 5.47
CA ARG A 167 7.39 4.96 6.40
C ARG A 167 6.85 6.21 5.73
N SER A 168 7.63 6.90 4.91
CA SER A 168 7.17 8.08 4.17
C SER A 168 6.00 7.74 3.21
N ARG A 169 5.99 6.52 2.66
CA ARG A 169 4.98 6.05 1.71
C ARG A 169 3.67 5.61 2.35
N LEU A 170 3.66 5.35 3.65
CA LEU A 170 2.42 5.13 4.41
C LEU A 170 1.50 6.35 4.39
N LEU A 171 2.02 7.54 4.10
CA LEU A 171 1.23 8.77 3.94
C LEU A 171 0.39 8.75 2.65
N ASP A 172 0.82 8.03 1.62
CA ASP A 172 0.08 7.91 0.36
C ASP A 172 -0.93 6.75 0.43
N PRO A 173 -2.24 7.01 0.35
CA PRO A 173 -3.27 5.97 0.40
C PRO A 173 -3.11 4.87 -0.64
N LYS A 174 -2.51 5.14 -1.81
CA LYS A 174 -2.34 4.13 -2.86
C LYS A 174 -1.14 3.21 -2.63
N GLN A 175 -0.12 3.71 -1.94
CA GLN A 175 1.10 2.96 -1.66
C GLN A 175 1.05 2.26 -0.31
N ARG A 176 0.16 2.70 0.58
CA ARG A 176 0.07 2.24 1.97
C ARG A 176 0.07 0.73 2.10
N ALA A 177 -0.78 0.02 1.35
CA ALA A 177 -0.83 -1.45 1.40
C ALA A 177 0.51 -2.10 1.07
N GLY A 178 1.13 -1.69 -0.03
CA GLY A 178 2.41 -2.24 -0.47
C GLY A 178 3.55 -1.88 0.50
N ALA A 179 3.60 -0.63 0.95
CA ALA A 179 4.60 -0.18 1.93
C ALA A 179 4.45 -0.90 3.28
N TRP A 180 3.21 -1.08 3.76
CA TRP A 180 2.91 -1.85 4.96
C TRP A 180 3.38 -3.29 4.84
N SER A 181 3.03 -3.96 3.73
CA SER A 181 3.48 -5.33 3.46
C SER A 181 5.00 -5.46 3.43
N LEU A 182 5.72 -4.48 2.88
CA LEU A 182 7.18 -4.47 2.85
C LEU A 182 7.79 -4.21 4.24
N LEU A 183 7.17 -3.38 5.09
CA LEU A 183 7.59 -3.18 6.48
C LEU A 183 7.40 -4.46 7.31
N VAL A 184 6.28 -5.16 7.12
CA VAL A 184 6.06 -6.50 7.72
C VAL A 184 7.10 -7.49 7.22
N GLY A 185 7.43 -7.46 5.93
CA GLY A 185 8.50 -8.27 5.35
C GLY A 185 9.87 -7.98 5.97
N LEU A 186 10.22 -6.70 6.16
CA LEU A 186 11.44 -6.30 6.85
C LEU A 186 11.45 -6.82 8.29
N ARG A 187 10.35 -6.69 9.04
CA ARG A 187 10.23 -7.18 10.42
C ARG A 187 10.50 -8.69 10.54
N ARG A 188 10.09 -9.49 9.54
CA ARG A 188 10.25 -10.96 9.54
C ARG A 188 11.67 -11.43 9.24
N ARG A 189 12.59 -10.54 8.87
CA ARG A 189 13.96 -10.95 8.55
C ARG A 189 14.71 -11.32 9.84
N PRO A 190 15.58 -12.35 9.80
CA PRO A 190 16.36 -12.77 10.97
C PRO A 190 17.52 -11.82 11.30
N ASP A 191 17.94 -10.97 10.35
CA ASP A 191 19.10 -10.08 10.47
C ASP A 191 18.74 -8.62 10.80
N VAL A 192 17.49 -8.34 11.17
CA VAL A 192 17.05 -6.99 11.54
C VAL A 192 17.82 -6.48 12.74
N ALA A 193 18.49 -5.33 12.58
CA ALA A 193 19.24 -4.69 13.65
C ALA A 193 18.29 -4.24 14.78
N PRO A 194 18.66 -4.39 16.06
CA PRO A 194 17.78 -4.08 17.19
C PRO A 194 17.15 -2.68 17.17
N PRO A 195 17.85 -1.60 16.76
CA PRO A 195 17.24 -0.27 16.65
C PRO A 195 16.14 -0.18 15.57
N VAL A 196 16.30 -0.94 14.49
CA VAL A 196 15.31 -1.03 13.40
C VAL A 196 14.10 -1.82 13.89
N ALA A 197 14.33 -2.97 14.54
CA ALA A 197 13.26 -3.80 15.11
C ALA A 197 12.40 -3.00 16.10
N ALA A 198 13.01 -2.30 17.06
CA ALA A 198 12.27 -1.47 18.02
C ALA A 198 11.43 -0.37 17.34
N THR A 199 11.92 0.20 16.23
CA THR A 199 11.15 1.20 15.47
C THR A 199 10.02 0.55 14.67
N LEU A 200 10.23 -0.66 14.12
CA LEU A 200 9.20 -1.42 13.41
C LEU A 200 8.05 -1.80 14.34
N GLU A 201 8.33 -2.19 15.58
CA GLU A 201 7.26 -2.49 16.56
C GLU A 201 6.39 -1.27 16.85
N ASN A 202 6.98 -0.08 16.89
CA ASN A 202 6.20 1.16 17.04
C ASN A 202 5.36 1.49 15.80
N ILE A 203 5.88 1.23 14.59
CA ILE A 203 5.17 1.51 13.33
C ILE A 203 4.04 0.50 13.10
N LEU A 204 4.31 -0.78 13.36
CA LEU A 204 3.42 -1.92 13.14
C LEU A 204 2.66 -2.32 14.41
N ALA A 205 2.54 -1.40 15.38
CA ALA A 205 1.81 -1.63 16.60
C ALA A 205 0.33 -1.96 16.30
N PRO A 206 -0.29 -2.90 17.05
CA PRO A 206 -1.70 -3.20 16.92
C PRO A 206 -2.58 -1.94 17.04
N GLY A 207 -3.63 -1.87 16.23
CA GLY A 207 -4.62 -0.82 16.30
C GLY A 207 -5.37 -0.54 15.00
N TRP A 208 -6.22 0.47 15.08
CA TRP A 208 -7.05 0.95 13.97
C TRP A 208 -6.23 1.72 12.94
N GLN A 209 -5.88 1.04 11.86
CA GLN A 209 -5.13 1.61 10.75
C GLN A 209 -6.07 1.87 9.56
N PRO A 210 -5.75 2.83 8.68
CA PRO A 210 -6.47 2.96 7.40
C PRO A 210 -6.44 1.62 6.65
N ASP A 211 -7.58 1.19 6.12
CA ASP A 211 -7.68 -0.10 5.43
C ASP A 211 -6.71 -0.14 4.23
N PRO A 212 -5.77 -1.09 4.18
CA PRO A 212 -4.80 -1.18 3.09
C PRO A 212 -5.49 -1.29 1.73
N GLU A 213 -6.60 -2.01 1.67
CA GLU A 213 -7.35 -2.23 0.41
C GLU A 213 -8.34 -1.10 0.10
N ARG A 214 -8.52 -0.14 1.02
CA ARG A 214 -9.44 0.99 0.90
C ARG A 214 -10.89 0.58 0.61
N ARG A 215 -11.31 -0.59 1.10
CA ARG A 215 -12.72 -1.04 1.06
C ARG A 215 -13.55 -0.36 2.16
N VAL A 216 -12.91 -0.07 3.29
CA VAL A 216 -13.50 0.59 4.47
C VAL A 216 -12.61 1.74 4.96
N GLU A 217 -13.09 2.52 5.93
CA GLU A 217 -12.32 3.66 6.46
C GLU A 217 -11.09 3.19 7.26
N ARG A 218 -11.28 2.24 8.18
CA ARG A 218 -10.20 1.62 8.95
C ARG A 218 -10.40 0.11 9.09
N ARG A 219 -9.29 -0.61 9.16
CA ARG A 219 -9.24 -2.03 9.50
C ARG A 219 -8.33 -2.21 10.72
N TYR A 220 -8.70 -3.12 11.60
CA TYR A 220 -7.89 -3.41 12.76
C TYR A 220 -6.70 -4.31 12.35
N TRP A 221 -5.50 -3.83 12.64
CA TRP A 221 -4.26 -4.59 12.55
C TRP A 221 -3.94 -5.13 13.95
N ASP A 222 -3.73 -6.43 14.09
CA ASP A 222 -3.55 -7.07 15.41
C ASP A 222 -2.08 -7.18 15.86
N GLY A 223 -1.17 -6.60 15.09
CA GLY A 223 0.27 -6.76 15.30
C GLY A 223 0.90 -7.77 14.34
N GLN A 224 0.15 -8.72 13.80
CA GLN A 224 0.67 -9.78 12.93
C GLN A 224 -0.03 -9.84 11.57
N ALA A 225 -1.33 -9.60 11.55
CA ALA A 225 -2.20 -9.68 10.38
C ALA A 225 -3.30 -8.61 10.41
N TRP A 226 -3.86 -8.37 9.22
CA TRP A 226 -5.08 -7.59 9.08
C TRP A 226 -6.29 -8.46 9.44
N THR A 227 -7.13 -7.98 10.35
CA THR A 227 -8.29 -8.73 10.85
C THR A 227 -9.56 -8.43 10.03
N THR A 228 -10.64 -9.15 10.32
CA THR A 228 -11.96 -8.87 9.74
C THR A 228 -12.69 -7.70 10.42
N LEU A 229 -12.14 -7.17 11.51
CA LEU A 229 -12.70 -6.05 12.25
C LEU A 229 -12.41 -4.74 11.51
N VAL A 230 -13.48 -4.02 11.17
CA VAL A 230 -13.45 -2.82 10.33
C VAL A 230 -14.27 -1.70 10.95
N ARG A 231 -13.93 -0.44 10.63
CA ARG A 231 -14.65 0.76 11.10
C ARG A 231 -15.03 1.62 9.90
N HIS A 232 -16.27 2.13 9.92
CA HIS A 232 -16.83 3.04 8.92
C HIS A 232 -17.85 3.95 9.60
N ASP A 233 -17.79 5.26 9.33
CA ASP A 233 -18.67 6.27 9.93
C ASP A 233 -18.70 6.19 11.48
N GLY A 234 -17.55 5.93 12.08
CA GLY A 234 -17.40 5.79 13.54
C GLY A 234 -18.03 4.54 14.13
N ARG A 235 -18.59 3.63 13.32
CA ARG A 235 -19.15 2.35 13.75
C ARG A 235 -18.24 1.19 13.39
N GLU A 236 -18.15 0.22 14.27
CA GLU A 236 -17.36 -1.01 14.10
C GLU A 236 -18.24 -2.15 13.61
N PHE A 237 -17.71 -2.97 12.71
CA PHE A 237 -18.39 -4.14 12.18
C PHE A 237 -17.35 -5.18 11.75
N ASN A 238 -17.82 -6.42 11.57
CA ASN A 238 -16.99 -7.53 11.12
C ASN A 238 -17.31 -7.82 9.65
N GLU A 239 -16.34 -7.61 8.77
CA GLU A 239 -16.47 -7.93 7.35
C GLU A 239 -16.29 -9.44 7.17
N ARG A 240 -17.39 -10.19 7.32
CA ARG A 240 -17.44 -11.59 6.84
C ARG A 240 -17.12 -11.57 5.35
N ARG A 241 -16.31 -12.53 4.84
CA ARG A 241 -16.23 -12.84 3.40
C ARG A 241 -17.62 -13.19 2.90
N THR A 242 -18.42 -12.19 2.59
CA THR A 242 -19.62 -12.31 1.79
C THR A 242 -19.15 -11.83 0.42
N PRO A 243 -19.12 -12.67 -0.63
CA PRO A 243 -19.01 -12.12 -1.98
C PRO A 243 -20.09 -11.03 -2.10
N PRO A 244 -19.81 -9.89 -2.75
CA PRO A 244 -20.82 -8.83 -2.87
C PRO A 244 -22.11 -9.49 -3.34
N PRO A 245 -23.28 -9.20 -2.70
CA PRO A 245 -24.53 -9.72 -3.22
C PRO A 245 -24.55 -9.38 -4.70
N GLU A 246 -24.66 -10.41 -5.54
CA GLU A 246 -24.82 -10.23 -6.97
C GLU A 246 -25.91 -9.18 -7.11
N THR A 247 -25.56 -8.05 -7.72
CA THR A 247 -26.55 -7.04 -8.08
C THR A 247 -27.53 -7.77 -8.98
N THR A 248 -28.65 -8.22 -8.40
CA THR A 248 -29.81 -8.67 -9.15
C THR A 248 -30.23 -7.45 -9.96
N TRP A 249 -29.83 -7.45 -11.22
CA TRP A 249 -30.28 -6.50 -12.20
C TRP A 249 -31.80 -6.61 -12.25
N GLU A 250 -32.50 -5.59 -11.75
CA GLU A 250 -33.92 -5.39 -12.06
C GLU A 250 -34.03 -5.01 -13.55
N ALA A 251 -33.95 -6.03 -14.41
CA ALA A 251 -34.60 -6.00 -15.70
C ALA A 251 -35.84 -6.88 -15.58
N ASP A 252 -37.00 -6.21 -15.55
CA ASP A 252 -38.37 -6.70 -15.76
C ASP A 252 -39.32 -6.38 -14.60
N THR A 253 -39.80 -5.14 -14.58
CA THR A 253 -41.21 -4.90 -14.24
C THR A 253 -41.76 -3.80 -15.15
N PRO A 254 -42.80 -4.06 -15.96
CA PRO A 254 -43.35 -3.07 -16.88
C PRO A 254 -44.08 -1.97 -16.11
N ALA A 255 -43.88 -0.73 -16.56
CA ALA A 255 -44.47 0.48 -15.98
C ALA A 255 -46.02 0.47 -15.99
N PRO A 256 -46.65 1.09 -14.98
CA PRO A 256 -47.96 1.73 -15.15
C PRO A 256 -47.80 3.24 -15.35
N ALA A 257 -48.62 3.75 -16.27
CA ALA A 257 -48.62 5.11 -16.76
C ALA A 257 -49.23 6.14 -15.78
N ALA A 258 -48.71 7.37 -15.92
CA ALA A 258 -49.35 8.68 -15.75
C ALA A 258 -49.94 9.07 -14.37
N HIS A 259 -49.48 10.20 -13.84
CA HIS A 259 -50.23 11.46 -13.99
C HIS A 259 -49.32 12.68 -13.84
N ARG A 260 -49.38 13.56 -14.85
CA ARG A 260 -48.79 14.91 -14.83
C ARG A 260 -49.50 15.77 -13.79
N ARG A 261 -48.73 16.56 -13.03
CA ARG A 261 -49.12 17.94 -12.70
C ARG A 261 -47.92 18.86 -12.81
N ALA A 262 -48.11 19.87 -13.64
CA ALA A 262 -47.19 20.96 -13.89
C ALA A 262 -47.19 21.97 -12.73
N SER A 263 -46.03 22.58 -12.46
CA SER A 263 -45.93 23.88 -11.79
C SER A 263 -44.64 24.57 -12.24
N ALA A 264 -44.79 25.84 -12.60
CA ALA A 264 -43.91 26.67 -13.43
C ALA A 264 -42.70 27.29 -12.65
N PRO A 265 -41.78 28.00 -13.34
CA PRO A 265 -40.45 28.31 -12.84
C PRO A 265 -40.42 29.61 -12.01
N ARG A 266 -39.53 29.68 -11.01
CA ARG A 266 -39.20 30.94 -10.33
C ARG A 266 -37.70 31.15 -10.19
N THR A 267 -37.18 31.87 -11.17
CA THR A 267 -36.31 33.06 -11.07
C THR A 267 -35.41 33.20 -9.83
N THR A 268 -34.11 33.18 -10.09
CA THR A 268 -33.06 33.74 -9.22
C THR A 268 -33.17 35.28 -9.13
N PRO A 269 -32.65 35.86 -8.03
CA PRO A 269 -31.93 37.12 -8.16
C PRO A 269 -30.55 37.07 -7.52
N ARG A 270 -29.57 37.53 -8.32
CA ARG A 270 -28.26 38.00 -7.91
C ARG A 270 -28.42 39.23 -6.99
N ARG A 271 -27.70 39.29 -5.87
CA ARG A 271 -27.27 40.60 -5.33
C ARG A 271 -25.91 40.51 -4.64
N LYS A 272 -25.12 41.54 -4.94
CA LYS A 272 -23.73 41.81 -4.53
C LYS A 272 -23.65 42.38 -3.10
N THR A 273 -22.41 42.41 -2.61
CA THR A 273 -21.80 43.37 -1.63
C THR A 273 -22.13 43.09 -0.15
N ARG A 274 -21.23 43.20 0.83
CA ARG A 274 -20.01 44.01 1.03
C ARG A 274 -19.04 43.29 1.99
N TRP A 275 -17.75 43.63 1.84
CA TRP A 275 -16.70 43.39 2.82
C TRP A 275 -16.94 44.18 4.11
N VAL A 276 -16.75 43.54 5.26
CA VAL A 276 -16.51 44.21 6.53
C VAL A 276 -15.31 43.52 7.19
N LEU A 277 -14.25 44.30 7.33
CA LEU A 277 -13.09 44.02 8.19
C LEU A 277 -13.50 44.29 9.64
N VAL A 278 -13.28 43.33 10.53
CA VAL A 278 -13.05 43.60 11.95
C VAL A 278 -11.80 42.85 12.35
N GLY A 279 -10.74 43.61 12.59
CA GLY A 279 -9.56 43.12 13.30
C GLY A 279 -9.85 43.05 14.78
N LEU A 280 -9.26 42.07 15.45
CA LEU A 280 -8.89 42.20 16.85
C LEU A 280 -7.57 41.47 17.07
N ALA A 281 -6.56 42.26 17.39
CA ALA A 281 -5.30 41.83 17.94
C ALA A 281 -5.49 41.48 19.42
N VAL A 282 -4.90 40.37 19.89
CA VAL A 282 -4.53 40.21 21.30
C VAL A 282 -3.18 39.48 21.41
N ALA A 283 -2.21 40.29 21.83
CA ALA A 283 -1.05 40.04 22.69
C ALA A 283 -0.42 38.63 22.77
N VAL A 284 0.80 38.57 22.22
CA VAL A 284 1.86 37.65 22.61
C VAL A 284 2.47 38.15 23.93
N THR A 285 2.45 37.31 24.97
CA THR A 285 3.40 37.42 26.09
C THR A 285 4.23 36.16 26.13
N ALA A 286 5.50 36.32 25.79
CA ALA A 286 6.56 35.36 26.02
C ALA A 286 6.86 35.28 27.53
N ALA A 287 6.88 34.05 28.05
CA ALA A 287 7.65 33.71 29.23
C ALA A 287 8.45 32.45 28.87
N GLY A 288 9.72 32.68 28.53
CA GLY A 288 10.70 31.62 28.32
C GLY A 288 11.05 30.94 29.63
N GLY A 289 11.23 29.64 29.57
CA GLY A 289 11.77 28.81 30.63
C GLY A 289 12.28 27.52 30.03
N ALA A 290 13.56 27.52 29.66
CA ALA A 290 14.28 26.31 29.28
C ALA A 290 14.33 25.36 30.48
N VAL A 291 13.72 24.19 30.35
CA VAL A 291 13.98 23.07 31.27
C VAL A 291 14.96 22.15 30.56
N ALA A 292 16.24 22.33 30.89
CA ALA A 292 17.25 21.32 30.69
C ALA A 292 16.86 20.10 31.53
N ALA A 293 16.45 19.01 30.89
CA ALA A 293 16.23 17.74 31.56
C ALA A 293 17.58 17.18 31.99
N LEU A 294 17.86 17.36 33.29
CA LEU A 294 18.96 16.75 34.02
C LEU A 294 18.82 15.22 33.94
N VAL A 295 19.74 14.56 33.25
CA VAL A 295 19.83 13.09 33.24
C VAL A 295 20.34 12.65 34.62
N LEU A 296 19.44 12.14 35.45
CA LEU A 296 19.80 11.35 36.62
C LEU A 296 20.03 9.90 36.17
N PRO A 297 21.19 9.30 36.45
CA PRO A 297 21.42 7.89 36.19
C PRO A 297 20.82 7.06 37.34
N GLY A 298 19.99 6.08 36.98
CA GLY A 298 19.64 4.96 37.86
C GLY A 298 18.26 5.02 38.50
N VAL A 299 17.22 4.68 37.73
CA VAL A 299 16.25 3.60 38.03
C VAL A 299 15.74 3.14 36.66
N THR A 300 16.03 1.91 36.24
CA THR A 300 15.31 1.30 35.12
C THR A 300 13.89 1.03 35.62
N ALA A 301 12.97 1.97 35.40
CA ALA A 301 11.55 1.66 35.50
C ALA A 301 11.29 0.56 34.46
N ALA A 302 10.94 -0.63 34.94
CA ALA A 302 10.32 -1.63 34.09
C ALA A 302 9.13 -0.96 33.40
N ASP A 303 9.03 -1.21 32.10
CA ASP A 303 8.05 -0.65 31.18
C ASP A 303 6.64 -1.16 31.57
N ASP A 304 6.01 -0.49 32.54
CA ASP A 304 4.85 -0.90 33.33
C ASP A 304 3.52 -0.55 32.61
N ASP A 305 3.27 -1.21 31.48
CA ASP A 305 2.10 -1.00 30.62
C ASP A 305 1.25 -2.28 30.51
N PRO A 306 -0.03 -2.30 30.96
CA PRO A 306 -0.91 -3.46 30.84
C PRO A 306 -1.16 -3.86 29.37
N VAL A 307 -1.10 -2.90 28.44
CA VAL A 307 -1.23 -3.16 27.01
C VAL A 307 -0.04 -3.98 26.50
N LYS A 308 1.16 -3.72 26.99
CA LYS A 308 2.36 -4.47 26.65
C LYS A 308 2.25 -5.93 27.10
N ALA A 309 1.80 -6.18 28.33
CA ALA A 309 1.61 -7.54 28.84
C ALA A 309 0.57 -8.33 28.03
N ALA A 310 -0.59 -7.70 27.70
CA ALA A 310 -1.61 -8.32 26.85
C ALA A 310 -1.08 -8.67 25.44
N ARG A 311 -0.26 -7.78 24.85
CA ARG A 311 0.34 -8.00 23.53
C ARG A 311 1.33 -9.16 23.54
N THR A 312 2.29 -9.14 24.47
CA THR A 312 3.28 -10.21 24.58
C THR A 312 2.61 -11.56 24.84
N PHE A 313 1.50 -11.60 25.59
CA PHE A 313 0.70 -12.81 25.73
C PHE A 313 0.11 -13.29 24.39
N VAL A 314 -0.55 -12.40 23.64
CA VAL A 314 -1.15 -12.77 22.34
C VAL A 314 -0.09 -13.20 21.33
N ASP A 315 1.05 -12.50 21.27
CA ASP A 315 2.17 -12.88 20.43
C ASP A 315 2.71 -14.26 20.82
N ALA A 316 2.94 -14.51 22.11
CA ALA A 316 3.45 -15.78 22.60
C ALA A 316 2.49 -16.96 22.33
N VAL A 317 1.17 -16.77 22.41
CA VAL A 317 0.19 -17.79 22.00
C VAL A 317 0.27 -18.03 20.49
N ASN A 318 0.31 -16.98 19.69
CA ASN A 318 0.30 -17.08 18.23
C ASN A 318 1.59 -17.67 17.64
N THR A 319 2.73 -17.50 18.31
CA THR A 319 4.02 -18.06 17.91
C THR A 319 4.35 -19.38 18.61
N GLU A 320 3.46 -19.86 19.49
CA GLU A 320 3.69 -21.02 20.37
C GLU A 320 4.96 -20.86 21.23
N ASP A 321 5.34 -19.63 21.58
CA ASP A 321 6.51 -19.34 22.42
C ASP A 321 6.19 -19.55 23.90
N VAL A 322 6.42 -20.77 24.37
CA VAL A 322 6.15 -21.17 25.76
C VAL A 322 7.00 -20.38 26.77
N ALA A 323 8.19 -19.90 26.39
CA ALA A 323 9.05 -19.16 27.31
C ALA A 323 8.48 -17.76 27.59
N ASP A 324 8.12 -17.04 26.52
CA ASP A 324 7.48 -15.73 26.63
C ASP A 324 6.10 -15.84 27.29
N LEU A 325 5.34 -16.88 26.96
CA LEU A 325 4.04 -17.14 27.56
C LEU A 325 4.14 -17.34 29.09
N ARG A 326 5.15 -18.09 29.56
CA ARG A 326 5.44 -18.25 31.00
C ARG A 326 5.90 -16.96 31.65
N ALA A 327 6.64 -16.13 30.92
CA ALA A 327 7.09 -14.84 31.43
C ALA A 327 5.91 -13.88 31.67
N VAL A 328 4.88 -13.90 30.83
CA VAL A 328 3.76 -12.94 30.92
C VAL A 328 2.52 -13.47 31.63
N THR A 329 2.54 -14.71 32.09
CA THR A 329 1.45 -15.32 32.86
C THR A 329 1.69 -15.27 34.37
N CYS A 330 0.59 -15.19 35.12
CA CYS A 330 0.63 -15.09 36.57
C CYS A 330 1.08 -16.40 37.23
N GLU A 331 1.60 -16.32 38.47
CA GLU A 331 2.15 -17.47 39.20
C GLU A 331 1.20 -18.67 39.23
N ARG A 332 -0.10 -18.40 39.39
CA ARG A 332 -1.15 -19.42 39.46
C ARG A 332 -1.22 -20.31 38.21
N VAL A 333 -1.00 -19.76 37.02
CA VAL A 333 -1.18 -20.48 35.74
C VAL A 333 0.12 -20.70 34.98
N ARG A 334 1.23 -20.09 35.41
CA ARG A 334 2.54 -20.17 34.76
C ARG A 334 3.01 -21.60 34.48
N GLY A 335 2.77 -22.53 35.41
CA GLY A 335 3.15 -23.94 35.26
C GLY A 335 2.37 -24.68 34.18
N GLN A 336 1.15 -24.22 33.86
CA GLN A 336 0.21 -24.82 32.90
C GLN A 336 0.01 -23.94 31.66
N ALA A 337 0.80 -22.87 31.49
CA ALA A 337 0.53 -21.84 30.50
C ALA A 337 0.47 -22.41 29.06
N ALA A 338 1.32 -23.38 28.73
CA ALA A 338 1.29 -24.07 27.44
C ALA A 338 -0.07 -24.77 27.22
N ASP A 339 -0.48 -25.61 28.16
CA ASP A 339 -1.71 -26.40 28.07
C ASP A 339 -2.99 -25.54 28.07
N VAL A 340 -2.95 -24.38 28.74
CA VAL A 340 -4.12 -23.51 28.90
C VAL A 340 -4.31 -22.58 27.71
N PHE A 341 -3.22 -22.07 27.13
CA PHE A 341 -3.29 -20.96 26.18
C PHE A 341 -2.86 -21.30 24.76
N VAL A 342 -1.99 -22.28 24.53
CA VAL A 342 -1.54 -22.64 23.17
C VAL A 342 -2.68 -23.25 22.35
N ASP A 343 -3.54 -24.06 22.99
CA ASP A 343 -4.69 -24.71 22.35
C ASP A 343 -5.84 -23.75 22.00
N LEU A 344 -5.73 -22.46 22.34
CA LEU A 344 -6.73 -21.44 21.97
C LEU A 344 -6.71 -21.12 20.47
N GLY A 345 -5.67 -21.54 19.76
CA GLY A 345 -5.44 -21.16 18.38
C GLY A 345 -5.09 -19.67 18.26
N PRO A 346 -5.12 -19.12 17.03
CA PRO A 346 -4.65 -17.77 16.81
C PRO A 346 -5.60 -16.75 17.45
N LEU A 347 -5.04 -15.93 18.33
CA LEU A 347 -5.69 -14.88 19.07
C LEU A 347 -5.49 -13.53 18.39
N THR A 348 -6.55 -12.73 18.39
CA THR A 348 -6.50 -11.31 18.04
C THR A 348 -6.85 -10.49 19.28
N LEU A 349 -5.95 -9.60 19.73
CA LEU A 349 -6.25 -8.63 20.78
C LEU A 349 -7.27 -7.62 20.25
N GLU A 350 -8.42 -7.48 20.90
CA GLU A 350 -9.47 -6.53 20.49
C GLU A 350 -9.38 -5.23 21.29
N GLN A 351 -9.33 -5.35 22.62
CA GLN A 351 -9.34 -4.21 23.53
C GLN A 351 -8.62 -4.54 24.85
N VAL A 352 -7.98 -3.54 25.44
CA VAL A 352 -7.54 -3.55 26.85
C VAL A 352 -8.40 -2.54 27.61
N ASN A 353 -9.02 -2.95 28.70
CA ASN A 353 -9.88 -2.14 29.53
C ASN A 353 -9.22 -1.88 30.89
N GLU A 354 -8.55 -0.74 30.99
CA GLU A 354 -7.87 -0.27 32.21
C GLU A 354 -8.85 0.24 33.29
N SER A 355 -10.14 0.41 32.96
CA SER A 355 -11.14 0.89 33.92
C SER A 355 -11.79 -0.22 34.75
N THR A 356 -11.52 -1.50 34.43
CA THR A 356 -11.99 -2.64 35.22
C THR A 356 -11.03 -2.96 36.37
N ASP A 357 -11.56 -3.60 37.42
CA ASP A 357 -10.78 -4.15 38.53
C ASP A 357 -11.07 -5.66 38.68
N PRO A 358 -10.13 -6.56 38.32
CA PRO A 358 -8.81 -6.26 37.75
C PRO A 358 -8.90 -5.69 36.32
N VAL A 359 -7.82 -5.09 35.81
CA VAL A 359 -7.69 -4.69 34.40
C VAL A 359 -7.95 -5.91 33.53
N THR A 360 -8.65 -5.75 32.41
CA THR A 360 -8.99 -6.88 31.52
C THR A 360 -8.55 -6.60 30.10
N PHE A 361 -8.35 -7.65 29.30
CA PHE A 361 -8.26 -7.52 27.85
C PHE A 361 -9.13 -8.57 27.17
N THR A 362 -9.68 -8.20 26.02
CA THR A 362 -10.53 -9.05 25.20
C THR A 362 -9.74 -9.54 24.00
N VAL A 363 -9.81 -10.84 23.73
CA VAL A 363 -9.28 -11.45 22.52
C VAL A 363 -10.37 -12.19 21.76
N VAL A 364 -10.15 -12.37 20.47
CA VAL A 364 -11.02 -13.17 19.61
C VAL A 364 -10.21 -14.35 19.09
N THR A 365 -10.74 -15.57 19.20
CA THR A 365 -10.16 -16.75 18.56
C THR A 365 -10.56 -16.78 17.08
N THR A 366 -9.59 -16.98 16.19
CA THR A 366 -9.82 -16.98 14.74
C THR A 366 -10.06 -18.38 14.16
N ASN A 367 -9.87 -19.43 14.96
CA ASN A 367 -10.11 -20.82 14.57
C ASN A 367 -11.11 -21.49 15.52
N VAL A 368 -12.37 -21.50 15.13
CA VAL A 368 -13.29 -22.56 15.56
C VAL A 368 -13.92 -23.15 14.30
N VAL A 369 -13.68 -24.44 14.09
CA VAL A 369 -14.37 -25.25 13.07
C VAL A 369 -15.87 -25.11 13.33
N GLY A 370 -16.56 -24.28 12.54
CA GLY A 370 -17.96 -23.90 12.79
C GLY A 370 -18.28 -22.43 12.51
N GLY A 371 -17.28 -21.55 12.42
CA GLY A 371 -17.47 -20.15 11.99
C GLY A 371 -18.07 -19.20 13.05
N GLU A 372 -18.18 -19.63 14.30
CA GLU A 372 -18.43 -18.75 15.43
C GLU A 372 -17.10 -18.24 16.01
N LEU A 373 -16.99 -16.91 16.12
CA LEU A 373 -15.89 -16.24 16.78
C LEU A 373 -16.12 -16.34 18.28
N GLU A 374 -15.15 -16.88 19.01
CA GLU A 374 -15.21 -16.90 20.48
C GLU A 374 -14.45 -15.70 21.01
N GLN A 375 -15.17 -14.74 21.62
CA GLN A 375 -14.57 -13.68 22.40
C GLN A 375 -14.21 -14.23 23.78
N ARG A 376 -12.97 -14.01 24.21
CA ARG A 376 -12.48 -14.35 25.55
C ARG A 376 -11.94 -13.12 26.25
N VAL A 377 -12.25 -12.99 27.53
CA VAL A 377 -11.76 -11.90 28.38
C VAL A 377 -10.78 -12.48 29.39
N PHE A 378 -9.59 -11.89 29.45
CA PHE A 378 -8.54 -12.29 30.37
C PHE A 378 -8.23 -11.18 31.37
N PRO A 379 -8.15 -11.48 32.68
CA PRO A 379 -7.69 -10.54 33.69
C PRO A 379 -6.17 -10.35 33.63
N LEU A 380 -5.75 -9.09 33.83
CA LEU A 380 -4.39 -8.66 34.12
C LEU A 380 -4.30 -8.30 35.60
N ILE A 381 -3.41 -8.99 36.32
CA ILE A 381 -3.13 -8.72 37.72
C ILE A 381 -1.70 -8.19 37.87
N ARG A 382 -1.44 -7.47 38.96
CA ARG A 382 -0.07 -7.09 39.33
C ARG A 382 0.57 -8.14 40.23
N GLU A 383 1.68 -8.71 39.78
CA GLU A 383 2.54 -9.57 40.59
C GLU A 383 3.96 -9.01 40.57
N SER A 384 4.54 -8.78 41.75
CA SER A 384 5.91 -8.27 41.88
C SER A 384 6.20 -6.98 41.11
N GLY A 385 5.17 -6.14 40.92
CA GLY A 385 5.28 -4.87 40.20
C GLY A 385 5.12 -4.96 38.67
N GLU A 386 4.84 -6.14 38.12
CA GLU A 386 4.61 -6.35 36.69
C GLU A 386 3.17 -6.82 36.41
N TRP A 387 2.64 -6.45 35.24
CA TRP A 387 1.35 -6.93 34.76
C TRP A 387 1.47 -8.37 34.25
N ARG A 388 0.59 -9.24 34.73
CA ARG A 388 0.55 -10.67 34.38
C ARG A 388 -0.85 -11.09 33.96
N VAL A 389 -0.94 -11.91 32.92
CA VAL A 389 -2.18 -12.53 32.47
C VAL A 389 -2.52 -13.70 33.38
N CYS A 390 -3.70 -13.70 33.96
CA CYS A 390 -4.27 -14.87 34.62
C CYS A 390 -5.36 -15.48 33.74
N ALA A 391 -5.53 -16.81 33.82
CA ALA A 391 -6.78 -17.42 33.38
C ALA A 391 -7.90 -16.99 34.36
N PRO A 392 -9.14 -16.76 33.88
CA PRO A 392 -10.29 -16.51 34.74
C PRO A 392 -10.49 -17.59 35.80
#